data_AF-A0A821ANV3-F1
#
_entry.id   AF-A0A821ANV3-F1
#
_cell.length_a   1.000
_cell.length_b   1.000
_cell.length_c   1.000
_cell.angle_alpha   90.00
_cell.angle_beta   90.00
_cell.angle_gamma   90.00
#
_symmetry.space_group_name_H-M   'P 1'
#
loop_
_entity.id
_entity.type
_entity.pdbx_description
1 polymer ?
#
loop_
_entity_poly.entity_id
_entity_poly.type
_entity_poly.pdbx_seq_one_letter_code
_entity_poly.pdbx_strand_id
1 'polypeptide(L)' 'MTEHIDHNQLTSDLRYRFEYLSKFLNFTSNDITMLNTFAPILFPRIPVITDTVYRKLFSFDITKHYFIIRNQE' A
#
# COMPACT_ATOMS: atom_id res chain seq x y z
N MET A 1 9.84 24.19 10.87
CA MET A 1 10.93 23.39 11.47
C MET A 1 10.97 22.07 10.74
N THR A 2 12.15 21.59 10.36
CA THR A 2 12.32 20.30 9.68
C THR A 2 12.40 19.19 10.71
N GLU A 3 11.62 18.12 10.54
CA GLU A 3 11.74 16.91 11.36
C GLU A 3 12.90 16.05 10.83
N HIS A 4 13.75 15.57 11.73
CA HIS A 4 14.79 14.60 11.38
C HIS A 4 14.19 13.20 11.34
N ILE A 5 14.48 12.45 10.26
CA ILE A 5 14.10 11.05 10.09
C ILE A 5 15.37 10.21 9.99
N ASP A 6 15.47 9.17 10.81
CA ASP A 6 16.60 8.25 10.82
C ASP A 6 16.41 7.18 9.73
N HIS A 7 17.33 7.15 8.76
CA HIS A 7 17.26 6.23 7.64
C HIS A 7 17.37 4.75 8.04
N ASN A 8 18.20 4.44 9.04
CA ASN A 8 18.37 3.06 9.50
C ASN A 8 17.08 2.57 10.14
N GLN A 9 16.47 3.39 11.00
CA GLN A 9 15.20 3.03 11.66
C GLN A 9 14.04 2.87 10.67
N LEU A 10 14.00 3.63 9.57
CA LEU A 10 13.00 3.41 8.51
C LEU A 10 13.05 1.98 7.94
N THR A 11 14.22 1.35 7.90
CA THR A 11 14.40 0.01 7.32
C THR A 11 14.30 -1.09 8.38
N SER A 12 14.81 -0.86 9.58
CA SER A 12 14.92 -1.87 10.65
C SER A 12 13.76 -1.87 11.64
N ASP A 13 13.07 -0.74 11.84
CA ASP A 13 11.96 -0.61 12.79
C ASP A 13 10.63 -0.39 12.05
N LEU A 14 9.73 -1.38 12.15
CA LEU A 14 8.42 -1.32 11.52
C LEU A 14 7.54 -0.22 12.11
N ARG A 15 7.59 -0.02 13.43
CA ARG A 15 6.76 0.95 14.12
C ARG A 15 7.20 2.36 13.80
N TYR A 16 8.51 2.62 13.83
CA TYR A 16 9.08 3.91 13.42
C TYR A 16 8.66 4.28 11.99
N ARG A 17 8.79 3.33 11.06
CA ARG A 17 8.37 3.51 9.66
C ARG A 17 6.87 3.80 9.53
N PHE A 18 6.04 3.07 10.27
CA PHE A 18 4.59 3.26 10.25
C PHE A 18 4.20 4.63 10.80
N GLU A 19 4.80 5.07 11.91
CA GLU A 19 4.53 6.36 12.54
C GLU A 19 4.96 7.52 11.64
N TYR A 20 6.16 7.44 11.07
CA TYR A 20 6.63 8.40 10.07
C TYR A 20 5.69 8.47 8.87
N LEU A 21 5.36 7.34 8.25
CA LEU A 21 4.54 7.31 7.04
C LEU A 21 3.11 7.81 7.30
N SER A 22 2.51 7.42 8.43
CA SER A 22 1.18 7.89 8.83
C SER A 22 1.18 9.40 9.01
N LYS A 23 2.21 9.96 9.68
CA LYS A 23 2.35 11.41 9.84
C LYS A 23 2.58 12.11 8.50
N PHE A 24 3.45 11.57 7.66
CA PHE A 24 3.79 12.13 6.35
C PHE A 24 2.58 12.22 5.42
N LEU A 25 1.75 11.17 5.38
CA LEU A 25 0.52 11.13 4.59
C LEU A 25 -0.64 11.89 5.25
N ASN A 26 -0.44 12.42 6.47
CA ASN A 26 -1.50 12.94 7.32
C ASN A 26 -2.66 11.93 7.46
N PHE A 27 -2.31 10.65 7.64
CA PHE A 27 -3.26 9.56 7.86
C PHE A 27 -3.70 9.58 9.32
N THR A 28 -5.00 9.83 9.53
CA THR A 28 -5.59 10.09 10.85
C THR A 28 -6.61 9.04 11.23
N SER A 29 -7.08 9.09 12.49
CA SER A 29 -8.20 8.26 12.95
C SER A 29 -9.49 8.48 12.15
N ASN A 30 -9.67 9.66 11.55
CA ASN A 30 -10.81 9.93 10.68
C ASN A 30 -10.74 9.10 9.39
N ASP A 31 -9.55 8.98 8.79
CA ASP A 31 -9.34 8.14 7.60
C ASP A 31 -9.60 6.67 7.91
N ILE A 32 -9.16 6.19 9.08
CA ILE A 32 -9.47 4.84 9.57
C ILE A 32 -10.98 4.63 9.68
N THR A 33 -11.69 5.62 10.23
CA THR A 33 -13.15 5.55 10.41
C THR A 33 -13.85 5.48 9.06
N MET A 34 -13.49 6.37 8.13
CA MET A 34 -14.04 6.39 6.78
C MET A 34 -13.76 5.09 6.04
N LEU A 35 -12.52 4.58 6.06
CA LEU A 35 -12.17 3.32 5.41
C LEU A 35 -12.98 2.15 5.95
N ASN A 36 -13.16 2.05 7.27
CA ASN A 36 -14.01 1.02 7.88
C ASN A 36 -15.49 1.18 7.50
N THR A 37 -16.00 2.40 7.40
CA THR A 37 -17.37 2.67 6.92
C THR A 37 -17.56 2.23 5.45
N PHE A 38 -16.57 2.44 4.59
CA PHE A 38 -16.63 2.03 3.19
C PHE A 38 -16.33 0.54 2.96
N ALA A 39 -15.70 -0.14 3.91
CA ALA A 39 -15.25 -1.52 3.76
C ALA A 39 -16.37 -2.49 3.31
N PRO A 40 -17.61 -2.46 3.87
CA PRO A 40 -18.70 -3.33 3.42
C PRO A 40 -19.09 -3.15 1.95
N ILE A 41 -18.89 -1.95 1.40
CA ILE A 41 -19.18 -1.62 -0.01
C ILE A 41 -18.04 -2.11 -0.91
N LEU A 42 -16.79 -1.97 -0.45
CA LEU A 42 -15.60 -2.34 -1.20
C LEU A 42 -15.36 -3.85 -1.23
N PHE A 43 -15.59 -4.55 -0.12
CA PHE A 43 -15.26 -5.98 0.00
C PHE A 43 -15.80 -6.86 -1.14
N PRO A 44 -17.10 -6.77 -1.51
CA PRO A 44 -17.63 -7.58 -2.61
C PRO A 44 -17.03 -7.23 -3.98
N ARG A 45 -16.43 -6.03 -4.12
CA ARG A 45 -15.88 -5.52 -5.37
C ARG A 45 -14.38 -5.79 -5.51
N ILE A 46 -13.70 -6.20 -4.45
CA ILE A 46 -12.26 -6.48 -4.44
C ILE A 46 -11.85 -7.39 -5.60
N PRO A 47 -12.53 -8.52 -5.90
CA PRO A 47 -12.11 -9.40 -7.00
C PRO A 47 -12.06 -8.70 -8.38
N VAL A 48 -13.03 -7.84 -8.67
CA VAL A 48 -13.08 -7.11 -9.96
C VAL A 48 -12.04 -6.01 -10.00
N ILE A 49 -11.84 -5.30 -8.89
CA ILE A 49 -10.83 -4.24 -8.79
C ILE A 49 -9.44 -4.84 -8.98
N THR A 50 -9.12 -5.94 -8.29
CA THR A 50 -7.82 -6.59 -8.40
C THR A 50 -7.59 -7.15 -9.78
N ASP A 51 -8.54 -7.86 -10.39
CA ASP A 51 -8.45 -8.35 -11.78
C ASP A 51 -8.17 -7.19 -12.76
N THR A 52 -8.88 -6.07 -12.61
CA THR A 52 -8.67 -4.89 -13.46
C THR A 52 -7.26 -4.32 -13.33
N VAL A 53 -6.75 -4.20 -12.10
CA VAL A 53 -5.39 -3.73 -11.83
C VAL A 53 -4.35 -4.70 -12.39
N TYR A 54 -4.52 -6.01 -12.19
CA TYR A 54 -3.61 -7.01 -12.73
C TYR A 54 -3.57 -7.02 -14.25
N ARG A 55 -4.73 -6.90 -14.93
CA ARG A 55 -4.77 -6.75 -16.39
C ARG A 55 -3.97 -5.54 -16.86
N LYS A 56 -4.08 -4.40 -16.14
CA LYS A 56 -3.32 -3.19 -16.47
C LYS A 56 -1.82 -3.36 -16.22
N LEU A 57 -1.43 -3.98 -15.10
CA LEU A 57 -0.02 -4.27 -14.82
C LEU A 57 0.55 -5.31 -15.81
N PHE A 58 -0.26 -6.21 -16.34
CA PHE A 58 0.20 -7.21 -17.31
C PHE A 58 0.19 -6.69 -18.75
N SER A 59 -0.36 -5.50 -19.00
CA SER A 59 -0.31 -4.87 -20.33
C SER A 59 1.06 -4.27 -20.66
N PHE A 60 1.99 -4.23 -19.70
CA PHE A 60 3.37 -3.80 -19.92
C PHE A 60 4.34 -4.87 -19.41
N ASP A 61 5.35 -5.16 -20.21
CA ASP A 61 6.39 -6.16 -19.91
C ASP A 61 7.15 -5.82 -18.62
N ILE A 62 7.55 -4.56 -18.44
CA ILE A 62 8.30 -4.10 -17.27
C ILE A 62 7.55 -4.31 -15.95
N THR A 63 6.22 -4.12 -15.94
CA THR A 63 5.40 -4.34 -14.74
C THR A 63 5.02 -5.81 -14.59
N LYS A 64 4.83 -6.55 -15.68
CA LYS A 64 4.56 -7.99 -15.65
C LYS A 64 5.74 -8.81 -15.12
N HIS A 65 6.98 -8.41 -15.43
CA HIS A 65 8.19 -9.13 -15.07
C HIS A 65 8.29 -9.45 -13.57
N TYR A 66 7.93 -8.49 -12.71
CA TYR A 66 7.94 -8.66 -11.24
C TYR A 66 6.98 -9.76 -10.73
N PHE A 67 5.91 -10.07 -11.48
CA PHE A 67 4.97 -11.11 -11.11
C PHE A 67 5.39 -12.50 -11.61
N ILE A 68 6.27 -12.58 -12.61
CA ILE A 68 6.80 -13.86 -13.12
C ILE A 68 7.86 -14.39 -12.15
N ILE A 69 8.79 -13.53 -11.71
CA ILE A 69 9.85 -13.89 -10.75
C ILE A 69 9.26 -14.49 -9.46
N ARG A 70 8.16 -13.90 -8.98
CA ARG A 70 7.51 -14.32 -7.72
C ARG A 70 6.78 -15.67 -7.81
N ASN A 71 6.50 -16.18 -9.01
CA ASN A 71 5.78 -17.44 -9.23
C ASN A 71 6.69 -18.55 -9.80
N GLN A 72 8.01 -18.37 -9.73
CA GLN A 72 9.00 -19.36 -10.18
C GLN A 72 9.51 -20.27 -9.05
N GLU A 73 8.85 -20.29 -7.89
CA GLU A 73 9.05 -21.32 -6.86
C GLU A 73 8.16 -22.55 -7.10
#